data_AF-A0A2K5ASI3-F1
#
_entry.id   AF-A0A2K5ASI3-F1
#
_cell.length_a   1.000
_cell.length_b   1.000
_cell.length_c   1.000
_cell.angle_alpha   90.00
_cell.angle_beta   90.00
_cell.angle_gamma   90.00
#
_symmetry.space_group_name_H-M   'P 1'
#
loop_
_entity.id
_entity.type
_entity.pdbx_description
1 polymer ?
#
loop_
_entity_poly.entity_id
_entity_poly.type
_entity_poly.pdbx_seq_one_letter_code
_entity_poly.pdbx_strand_id
1 'polypeptide(L)' 'MHLSHLMPRAREAKATFTVGQTWGALKKAWKGYKIAKVQGDREKMIEYAQKIRKLQSELKVPQATFPELSIA' A
#
# COMPACT_ATOMS: atom_id res chain seq x y z
N MET A 1 -44.22 11.72 21.67
CA MET A 1 -43.60 10.50 21.12
C MET A 1 -42.88 10.89 19.84
N HIS A 2 -41.58 11.17 19.89
CA HIS A 2 -40.81 11.56 18.69
C HIS A 2 -39.82 10.44 18.36
N LEU A 3 -40.01 9.84 17.19
CA LEU A 3 -39.30 8.68 16.68
C LEU A 3 -37.79 8.95 16.58
N SER A 4 -36.99 8.14 17.28
CA SER A 4 -35.55 8.05 17.08
C SER A 4 -35.27 7.53 15.68
N HIS A 5 -34.80 8.42 14.82
CA HIS A 5 -34.28 8.12 13.49
C HIS A 5 -33.12 7.11 13.64
N LEU A 6 -33.34 5.88 13.20
CA LEU A 6 -32.30 4.86 13.02
C LEU A 6 -31.17 5.48 12.18
N MET A 7 -29.98 5.59 12.79
CA MET A 7 -28.76 5.93 12.08
C MET A 7 -28.55 4.98 10.90
N PRO A 8 -28.24 5.46 9.69
CA PRO A 8 -27.88 4.56 8.60
C PRO A 8 -26.56 3.87 8.97
N ARG A 9 -26.69 2.54 9.08
CA ARG A 9 -25.66 1.51 9.13
C ARG A 9 -24.45 1.97 8.32
N ALA A 10 -23.29 1.97 8.98
CA ALA A 10 -21.98 2.24 8.38
C ALA A 10 -21.93 1.67 6.96
N ARG A 11 -21.74 2.57 5.98
CA ARG A 11 -21.47 2.19 4.59
C ARG A 11 -20.37 1.13 4.63
N GLU A 12 -20.71 -0.10 4.29
CA GLU A 12 -19.77 -1.10 3.83
C GLU A 12 -19.14 -0.56 2.55
N ALA A 13 -18.14 0.30 2.71
CA ALA A 13 -17.26 0.68 1.64
C ALA A 13 -16.46 -0.57 1.30
N LYS A 14 -16.96 -1.37 0.35
CA LYS A 14 -16.10 -2.20 -0.48
C LYS A 14 -15.05 -1.24 -1.04
N ALA A 15 -13.89 -1.19 -0.40
CA ALA A 15 -12.86 -0.20 -0.66
C ALA A 15 -12.25 -0.49 -2.04
N THR A 16 -12.90 -0.02 -3.08
CA THR A 16 -12.29 0.15 -4.39
C THR A 16 -11.30 1.29 -4.25
N PHE A 17 -10.06 0.95 -3.89
CA PHE A 17 -8.98 1.92 -3.82
C PHE A 17 -8.86 2.62 -5.18
N THR A 18 -9.05 3.93 -5.18
CA THR A 18 -8.88 4.73 -6.39
C THR A 18 -7.41 4.72 -6.80
N VAL A 19 -7.12 4.84 -8.10
CA VAL A 19 -5.76 4.93 -8.65
C VAL A 19 -4.90 5.94 -7.87
N GLY A 20 -5.46 7.09 -7.49
CA GLY A 20 -4.77 8.10 -6.68
C GLY A 20 -4.40 7.63 -5.27
N GLN A 21 -5.24 6.83 -4.61
CA GLN A 21 -4.92 6.23 -3.32
C GLN A 21 -3.81 5.18 -3.44
N THR A 22 -3.83 4.37 -4.51
CA THR A 22 -2.77 3.39 -4.80
C THR A 22 -1.43 4.09 -5.04
N TRP A 23 -1.40 5.22 -5.76
CA TRP A 23 -0.21 6.07 -5.88
C TRP A 23 0.26 6.65 -4.54
N GLY A 24 -0.66 7.05 -3.67
CA GLY A 24 -0.33 7.49 -2.31
C GLY A 24 0.31 6.39 -1.47
N ALA A 25 -0.25 5.17 -1.53
CA ALA A 25 0.31 4.00 -0.88
C ALA A 25 1.68 3.62 -1.44
N LEU A 26 1.87 3.72 -2.76
CA LEU A 26 3.13 3.44 -3.43
C LEU A 26 4.24 4.38 -2.90
N LYS A 27 3.97 5.69 -2.85
CA LYS A 27 4.92 6.66 -2.29
C LYS A 27 5.27 6.37 -0.83
N LYS A 28 4.30 5.94 -0.02
CA LYS A 28 4.54 5.55 1.38
C LYS A 28 5.40 4.28 1.49
N ALA A 29 5.13 3.27 0.66
CA ALA A 29 5.90 2.02 0.64
C ALA A 29 7.37 2.29 0.23
N TRP A 30 7.61 3.14 -0.76
CA TRP A 30 8.96 3.59 -1.13
C TRP A 30 9.70 4.31 0.00
N LYS A 31 9.01 5.16 0.76
CA LYS A 31 9.61 5.81 1.93
C LYS A 31 9.99 4.79 3.00
N GLY A 32 9.11 3.83 3.28
CA GLY A 32 9.37 2.73 4.22
C GLY A 32 10.58 1.88 3.79
N TYR A 33 10.65 1.51 2.52
CA TYR A 33 11.80 0.80 1.95
C TYR A 33 13.12 1.53 2.19
N LYS A 34 13.17 2.84 1.91
CA LYS A 34 14.38 3.65 2.10
C LYS A 34 14.80 3.71 3.57
N ILE A 35 13.84 3.85 4.47
CA ILE A 35 14.09 3.85 5.92
C ILE A 35 14.63 2.49 6.37
N ALA A 36 14.01 1.39 5.94
CA ALA A 36 14.47 0.03 6.24
C ALA A 36 15.88 -0.23 5.68
N LYS A 37 16.17 0.25 4.47
CA LYS A 37 17.51 0.20 3.87
C LYS A 37 18.56 0.92 4.72
N VAL A 38 18.26 2.12 5.19
CA VAL A 38 19.17 2.89 6.05
C VAL A 38 19.37 2.20 7.40
N GLN A 39 18.35 1.54 7.93
CA GLN A 39 18.44 0.76 9.18
C GLN A 39 19.12 -0.61 9.00
N GLY A 40 19.40 -1.05 7.76
CA GLY A 40 19.91 -2.40 7.47
C GLY A 40 18.88 -3.52 7.70
N ASP A 41 17.60 -3.16 7.77
CA ASP A 41 16.52 -4.05 8.19
C ASP A 41 15.93 -4.81 6.98
N ARG A 42 16.65 -5.87 6.58
CA ARG A 42 16.40 -6.58 5.31
C ARG A 42 14.99 -7.18 5.22
N GLU A 43 14.44 -7.69 6.32
CA GLU A 43 13.08 -8.27 6.34
C GLU A 43 12.03 -7.21 5.96
N LYS A 44 12.12 -6.01 6.57
CA LYS A 44 11.25 -4.89 6.22
C LYS A 44 11.48 -4.42 4.79
N MET A 45 12.72 -4.40 4.31
CA MET A 45 13.00 -4.05 2.92
C MET A 45 12.29 -5.01 1.95
N ILE A 46 12.29 -6.32 2.23
CA ILE A 46 11.58 -7.33 1.43
C ILE A 46 10.06 -7.10 1.47
N GLU A 47 9.51 -6.87 2.66
CA GLU A 47 8.07 -6.61 2.82
C GLU A 47 7.64 -5.37 2.00
N TYR A 48 8.39 -4.27 2.11
CA TYR A 48 8.11 -3.06 1.34
C TYR A 48 8.28 -3.27 -0.16
N ALA A 49 9.32 -4.00 -0.59
CA ALA A 49 9.55 -4.30 -2.00
C ALA A 49 8.39 -5.11 -2.62
N GLN A 50 7.88 -6.13 -1.92
CA GLN A 50 6.71 -6.88 -2.36
C GLN A 50 5.46 -5.98 -2.45
N LYS A 51 5.26 -5.10 -1.46
CA LYS A 51 4.17 -4.13 -1.46
C LYS A 51 4.26 -3.16 -2.64
N ILE A 52 5.46 -2.68 -2.95
CA ILE A 52 5.74 -1.82 -4.10
C ILE A 52 5.38 -2.53 -5.41
N ARG A 53 5.85 -3.78 -5.62
CA ARG A 53 5.52 -4.57 -6.83
C ARG A 53 4.01 -4.78 -6.98
N LYS A 54 3.30 -5.09 -5.89
CA LYS A 54 1.84 -5.27 -5.89
C LYS A 54 1.14 -3.98 -6.32
N LEU A 55 1.49 -2.85 -5.69
CA LEU A 55 0.89 -1.55 -6.01
C LEU A 55 1.20 -1.11 -7.45
N GLN A 56 2.42 -1.38 -7.93
CA GLN A 56 2.79 -1.12 -9.32
C GLN A 56 1.97 -1.97 -10.31
N SER A 57 1.73 -3.25 -9.98
CA SER A 57 0.86 -4.12 -10.77
C SER A 57 -0.57 -3.60 -10.83
N GLU A 58 -1.13 -3.12 -9.71
CA GLU A 58 -2.48 -2.53 -9.68
C GLU A 58 -2.56 -1.22 -10.47
N LEU A 59 -1.48 -0.45 -10.50
CA LEU A 59 -1.35 0.76 -11.30
C LEU A 59 -1.00 0.50 -12.77
N LYS A 60 -0.80 -0.77 -13.16
CA LYS A 60 -0.30 -1.19 -14.49
C LYS A 60 1.00 -0.47 -14.91
N VAL A 61 1.88 -0.18 -13.95
CA VAL A 61 3.20 0.41 -14.19
C VAL A 61 4.29 -0.66 -14.08
N PRO A 62 5.47 -0.44 -14.70
CA PRO A 62 6.59 -1.36 -14.57
C PRO A 62 6.96 -1.61 -13.11
N GLN A 63 7.13 -2.89 -12.76
CA GLN A 63 7.58 -3.29 -11.43
C GLN A 63 9.05 -2.91 -11.23
N ALA A 64 9.37 -2.34 -10.08
CA ALA A 64 10.75 -2.03 -9.72
C ALA A 64 11.49 -3.30 -9.32
N THR A 65 12.75 -3.40 -9.75
CA THR A 65 13.67 -4.47 -9.36
C THR A 65 14.46 -4.05 -8.15
N PHE A 66 14.67 -4.98 -7.21
CA PHE A 66 15.44 -4.75 -6.00
C PHE A 66 16.65 -5.68 -5.98
N PRO A 67 17.71 -5.38 -6.77
CA PRO A 67 18.87 -6.27 -6.91
C PRO A 67 19.57 -6.54 -5.58
N GLU A 68 19.55 -5.55 -4.68
CA GLU A 68 20.08 -5.64 -3.32
C GLU A 68 19.33 -6.62 -2.40
N LEU A 69 18.14 -7.08 -2.79
CA LEU A 69 17.34 -8.00 -1.98
C LEU A 69 17.30 -9.43 -2.52
N SER A 70 17.77 -9.67 -3.75
CA SER A 70 17.71 -10.98 -4.43
C SER A 70 16.30 -11.61 -4.39
N ILE A 71 15.26 -10.78 -4.50
CA ILE A 71 13.86 -11.22 -4.64
C ILE A 71 13.56 -11.29 -6.13
N ALA A 72 13.37 -12.53 -6.62
CA ALA A 72 12.96 -12.86 -7.98
C ALA A 72 11.54 -12.34 -8.27
#